data_AF-A0A3M3LQT5-F1
#
_entry.id   AF-A0A3M3LQT5-F1
#
_cell.length_a   1.000
_cell.length_b   1.000
_cell.length_c   1.000
_cell.angle_alpha   90.00
_cell.angle_beta   90.00
_cell.angle_gamma   90.00
#
_symmetry.space_group_name_H-M   'P 1'
#
loop_
_entity.id
_entity.type
_entity.pdbx_description
1 polymer ?
#
loop_
_entity_poly.entity_id
_entity_poly.type
_entity_poly.pdbx_seq_one_letter_code
_entity_poly.pdbx_strand_id
1 'polypeptide(L)'
;MKAMPKIGVALYASGSPFSSSGNFACEFRGVPFSFGSASDLPGQTLWVTNSSWDELKEAGLHRNPKIAHDGYYRTKLSQMANELGLKTLPLEQQAPFLAELLGNAAEMARIQLGLTQFPSSGLSQAVGQLHGSHEAAVGSAVSHAAEQACQRYTACERDRRHKQSDIFSFWFPRHSFSEFLLQSPLPDNQVLQVIPMHRLPSNGRDTVVLVEWAQQMKLPLFARIKILALEPVLGRLLNYGSGAQDVSGTTRNREYQARNMREWCALPELEALSQSGEVEVLEVAIAGGWTKSGLTPFCNKFASVSYAYGLVAENLWFGLTRKCTPAAQISKSLSTAWLQSLDRMKCLAVAERLHNLGMEVMNYGNGRITVECPVSIRSAIPQFALEEQILYPASLENLIPAQNKQRSATNVLQQLLESRDYSRIIDVDQSALRELRASRGVK
;
A
#
# COMPACT_ATOMS: atom_id res chain seq x y z
N MET A 1 -5.71 -33.89 5.49
CA MET A 1 -5.69 -32.43 5.26
C MET A 1 -6.28 -32.16 3.89
N LYS A 2 -7.15 -31.17 3.72
CA LYS A 2 -7.60 -30.78 2.37
C LYS A 2 -6.41 -30.19 1.62
N ALA A 3 -6.23 -30.57 0.36
CA ALA A 3 -5.22 -29.94 -0.50
C ALA A 3 -5.53 -28.45 -0.60
N MET A 4 -4.48 -27.62 -0.52
CA MET A 4 -4.63 -26.18 -0.69
C MET A 4 -5.12 -25.92 -2.13
N PRO A 5 -6.12 -25.03 -2.33
CA PRO A 5 -6.58 -24.73 -3.68
C PRO A 5 -5.44 -24.17 -4.52
N LYS A 6 -5.44 -24.45 -5.82
CA LYS A 6 -4.51 -23.82 -6.76
C LYS A 6 -4.82 -22.32 -6.86
N ILE A 7 -3.87 -21.55 -7.38
CA ILE A 7 -4.10 -20.17 -7.80
C ILE A 7 -4.27 -20.12 -9.31
N GLY A 8 -5.18 -19.27 -9.78
CA GLY A 8 -5.33 -18.94 -11.19
C GLY A 8 -5.72 -17.48 -11.37
N VAL A 9 -5.60 -17.01 -12.61
CA VAL A 9 -6.02 -15.66 -13.03
C VAL A 9 -7.10 -15.80 -14.08
N ALA A 10 -8.18 -15.04 -13.95
CA ALA A 10 -9.26 -14.97 -14.92
C ALA A 10 -9.51 -13.51 -15.34
N LEU A 11 -9.20 -13.18 -16.58
CA LEU A 11 -9.30 -11.83 -17.12
C LEU A 11 -10.56 -11.71 -17.98
N TYR A 12 -11.49 -10.86 -17.55
CA TYR A 12 -12.66 -10.46 -18.33
C TYR A 12 -12.29 -9.39 -19.34
N ALA A 13 -12.79 -9.50 -20.58
CA ALA A 13 -12.45 -8.58 -21.68
C ALA A 13 -12.80 -7.11 -21.36
N SER A 14 -13.94 -6.89 -20.72
CA SER A 14 -14.39 -5.56 -20.29
C SER A 14 -14.01 -5.21 -18.84
N GLY A 15 -13.27 -6.07 -18.15
CA GLY A 15 -13.06 -5.99 -16.69
C GLY A 15 -14.28 -6.41 -15.86
N SER A 16 -15.44 -6.63 -16.50
CA SER A 16 -16.69 -6.95 -15.82
C SER A 16 -17.03 -8.44 -15.89
N PRO A 17 -17.57 -9.06 -14.81
CA PRO A 17 -18.02 -10.44 -14.82
C PRO A 17 -19.18 -10.73 -15.79
N PHE A 18 -19.84 -9.70 -16.30
CA PHE A 18 -20.89 -9.81 -17.31
C PHE A 18 -20.36 -10.01 -18.73
N SER A 19 -19.04 -9.95 -18.94
CA SER A 19 -18.43 -10.23 -20.24
C SER A 19 -18.53 -11.72 -20.57
N SER A 20 -19.13 -12.06 -21.72
CA SER A 20 -19.36 -13.44 -22.15
C SER A 20 -18.38 -13.93 -23.23
N SER A 21 -17.52 -13.06 -23.75
CA SER A 21 -16.61 -13.39 -24.85
C SER A 21 -15.30 -12.61 -24.75
N GLY A 22 -14.23 -13.15 -25.33
CA GLY A 22 -12.89 -12.55 -25.28
C GLY A 22 -12.20 -12.66 -23.92
N ASN A 23 -12.77 -13.42 -22.96
CA ASN A 23 -12.17 -13.65 -21.66
C ASN A 23 -11.14 -14.78 -21.73
N PHE A 24 -10.08 -14.69 -20.93
CA PHE A 24 -9.03 -15.70 -20.83
C PHE A 24 -8.65 -15.98 -19.39
N ALA A 25 -8.43 -17.25 -19.07
CA ALA A 25 -8.02 -17.71 -17.76
C ALA A 25 -6.80 -18.62 -17.86
N CYS A 26 -5.98 -18.65 -16.82
CA CYS A 26 -4.86 -19.58 -16.70
C CYS A 26 -4.65 -19.98 -15.23
N GLU A 27 -4.49 -21.28 -14.97
CA GLU A 27 -4.03 -21.76 -13.66
C GLU A 27 -2.51 -21.53 -13.54
N PHE A 28 -2.00 -21.39 -12.31
CA PHE A 28 -0.57 -21.41 -12.05
C PHE A 28 0.05 -22.72 -12.58
N ARG A 29 1.07 -22.60 -13.44
CA ARG A 29 1.70 -23.71 -14.20
C ARG A 29 0.76 -24.43 -15.18
N GLY A 30 -0.35 -23.78 -15.53
CA GLY A 30 -1.33 -24.27 -16.48
C GLY A 30 -1.13 -23.73 -17.88
N VAL A 31 -2.08 -24.10 -18.75
CA VAL A 31 -2.19 -23.58 -20.12
C VAL A 31 -3.37 -22.61 -20.14
N PRO A 32 -3.26 -21.45 -20.83
CA PRO A 32 -4.37 -20.52 -20.94
C PRO A 32 -5.55 -21.13 -21.71
N PHE A 33 -6.77 -20.76 -21.33
CA PHE A 33 -8.01 -21.17 -21.97
C PHE A 33 -9.05 -20.05 -21.97
N SER A 34 -9.93 -20.04 -22.97
CA SER A 34 -11.06 -19.12 -23.04
C SER A 34 -12.19 -19.56 -22.11
N PHE A 35 -12.92 -18.62 -21.53
CA PHE A 35 -14.10 -18.93 -20.71
C PHE A 35 -15.24 -17.94 -20.98
N GLY A 36 -16.50 -18.41 -20.87
CA GLY A 36 -17.68 -17.58 -21.09
C GLY A 36 -18.23 -17.00 -19.79
N SER A 37 -18.07 -17.71 -18.67
CA SER A 37 -18.58 -17.27 -17.36
C SER A 37 -17.82 -17.91 -16.19
N ALA A 38 -18.09 -17.45 -14.96
CA ALA A 38 -17.46 -17.99 -13.76
C ALA A 38 -17.78 -19.48 -13.49
N SER A 39 -18.82 -20.05 -14.09
CA SER A 39 -19.11 -21.49 -13.98
C SER A 39 -18.10 -22.35 -14.73
N ASP A 40 -17.50 -21.82 -15.79
CA ASP A 40 -16.55 -22.55 -16.65
C ASP A 40 -15.17 -22.69 -15.98
N LEU A 41 -14.93 -21.90 -14.94
CA LEU A 41 -13.68 -21.92 -14.19
C LEU A 41 -13.61 -23.13 -13.22
N PRO A 42 -12.53 -23.93 -13.24
CA PRO A 42 -12.30 -25.05 -12.32
C PRO A 42 -12.54 -24.70 -10.85
N GLY A 43 -13.28 -25.57 -10.14
CA GLY A 43 -13.71 -25.35 -8.76
C GLY A 43 -12.65 -25.51 -7.68
N GLN A 44 -11.49 -26.12 -8.01
CA GLN A 44 -10.38 -26.35 -7.06
C GLN A 44 -9.30 -25.25 -7.10
N THR A 45 -9.61 -24.15 -7.77
CA THR A 45 -8.68 -23.04 -8.04
C THR A 45 -9.30 -21.75 -7.53
N LEU A 46 -8.53 -20.96 -6.80
CA LEU A 46 -8.86 -19.59 -6.45
C LEU A 46 -8.48 -18.69 -7.64
N TRP A 47 -9.49 -18.14 -8.29
CA TRP A 47 -9.37 -17.28 -9.46
C TRP A 47 -9.34 -15.82 -9.05
N VAL A 48 -8.19 -15.17 -9.22
CA VAL A 48 -8.07 -13.72 -9.07
C VAL A 48 -8.48 -13.07 -10.38
N THR A 49 -9.46 -12.19 -10.34
CA THR A 49 -10.04 -11.56 -11.53
C THR A 49 -9.58 -10.13 -11.70
N ASN A 50 -9.76 -9.56 -12.90
CA ASN A 50 -9.58 -8.12 -13.13
C ASN A 50 -10.86 -7.31 -12.83
N SER A 51 -11.82 -7.90 -12.11
CA SER A 51 -13.05 -7.23 -11.68
C SER A 51 -12.92 -6.69 -10.26
N SER A 52 -13.46 -5.49 -10.07
CA SER A 52 -13.55 -4.86 -8.76
C SER A 52 -14.51 -5.60 -7.82
N TRP A 53 -14.40 -5.31 -6.53
CA TRP A 53 -15.34 -5.86 -5.53
C TRP A 53 -16.79 -5.50 -5.82
N ASP A 54 -17.05 -4.27 -6.29
CA ASP A 54 -18.41 -3.79 -6.56
C ASP A 54 -19.02 -4.51 -7.77
N GLU A 55 -18.24 -4.72 -8.84
CA GLU A 55 -18.68 -5.51 -10.00
C GLU A 55 -18.95 -6.98 -9.63
N LEU A 56 -18.09 -7.58 -8.80
CA LEU A 56 -18.35 -8.94 -8.28
C LEU A 56 -19.58 -8.99 -7.37
N LYS A 57 -19.86 -7.91 -6.63
CA LYS A 57 -21.05 -7.82 -5.78
C LYS A 57 -22.31 -7.72 -6.62
N GLU A 58 -22.31 -6.87 -7.63
CA GLU A 58 -23.38 -6.71 -8.61
C GLU A 58 -23.67 -8.02 -9.35
N ALA A 59 -22.63 -8.74 -9.75
CA ALA A 59 -22.74 -10.05 -10.39
C ALA A 59 -23.08 -11.22 -9.43
N GLY A 60 -23.22 -10.97 -8.12
CA GLY A 60 -23.49 -12.02 -7.13
C GLY A 60 -22.32 -12.97 -6.85
N LEU A 61 -21.12 -12.68 -7.37
CA LEU A 61 -19.92 -13.52 -7.25
C LEU A 61 -19.08 -13.23 -6.01
N HIS A 62 -19.30 -12.10 -5.32
CA HIS A 62 -18.52 -11.69 -4.12
C HIS A 62 -18.52 -12.70 -2.96
N ARG A 63 -19.48 -13.63 -2.90
CA ARG A 63 -19.55 -14.71 -1.90
C ARG A 63 -18.99 -16.05 -2.39
N ASN A 64 -18.59 -16.12 -3.66
CA ASN A 64 -18.09 -17.35 -4.24
C ASN A 64 -16.65 -17.59 -3.74
N PRO A 65 -16.38 -18.69 -2.98
CA PRO A 65 -15.07 -18.90 -2.37
C PRO A 65 -13.94 -19.15 -3.39
N LYS A 66 -14.27 -19.45 -4.65
CA LYS A 66 -13.29 -19.64 -5.72
C LYS A 66 -12.96 -18.36 -6.50
N ILE A 67 -13.65 -17.24 -6.25
CA ILE A 67 -13.48 -15.98 -6.99
C ILE A 67 -12.95 -14.89 -6.07
N ALA A 68 -11.88 -14.24 -6.48
CA ALA A 68 -11.25 -13.13 -5.78
C ALA A 68 -11.24 -11.87 -6.66
N HIS A 69 -11.40 -10.70 -6.02
CA HIS A 69 -11.37 -9.39 -6.66
C HIS A 69 -9.96 -8.98 -7.11
N ASP A 70 -9.89 -7.96 -7.95
CA ASP A 70 -8.67 -7.41 -8.53
C ASP A 70 -7.60 -6.98 -7.53
N GLY A 71 -8.00 -6.60 -6.31
CA GLY A 71 -7.13 -6.17 -5.23
C GLY A 71 -6.73 -7.27 -4.24
N TYR A 72 -6.89 -8.56 -4.57
CA TYR A 72 -6.57 -9.67 -3.66
C TYR A 72 -5.14 -9.61 -3.08
N TYR A 73 -4.18 -9.19 -3.92
CA TYR A 73 -2.78 -8.97 -3.56
C TYR A 73 -2.48 -7.52 -3.14
N ARG A 74 -3.50 -6.73 -2.77
CA ARG A 74 -3.45 -5.28 -2.50
C ARG A 74 -3.17 -4.42 -3.73
N THR A 75 -2.17 -4.77 -4.53
CA THR A 75 -1.95 -4.18 -5.85
C THR A 75 -3.01 -4.74 -6.83
N LYS A 76 -3.74 -3.87 -7.53
CA LYS A 76 -4.76 -4.28 -8.51
C LYS A 76 -4.16 -4.91 -9.76
N LEU A 77 -4.83 -5.86 -10.40
CA LEU A 77 -4.34 -6.45 -11.66
C LEU A 77 -4.12 -5.42 -12.77
N SER A 78 -5.00 -4.43 -12.90
CA SER A 78 -4.85 -3.32 -13.86
C SER A 78 -3.60 -2.47 -13.58
N GLN A 79 -3.27 -2.30 -12.30
CA GLN A 79 -2.05 -1.63 -11.87
C GLN A 79 -0.82 -2.49 -12.18
N MET A 80 -0.86 -3.80 -11.91
CA MET A 80 0.25 -4.69 -12.29
C MET A 80 0.49 -4.67 -13.79
N ALA A 81 -0.58 -4.65 -14.59
CA ALA A 81 -0.48 -4.57 -16.05
C ALA A 81 0.18 -3.26 -16.53
N ASN A 82 -0.03 -2.14 -15.82
CA ASN A 82 0.72 -0.90 -16.09
C ASN A 82 2.20 -1.06 -15.73
N GLU A 83 2.47 -1.51 -14.50
CA GLU A 83 3.84 -1.60 -13.97
C GLU A 83 4.72 -2.52 -14.80
N LEU A 84 4.16 -3.63 -15.28
CA LEU A 84 4.83 -4.67 -16.07
C LEU A 84 4.74 -4.43 -17.59
N GLY A 85 4.05 -3.39 -18.06
CA GLY A 85 3.92 -3.11 -19.49
C GLY A 85 3.04 -4.11 -20.26
N LEU A 86 2.11 -4.79 -19.59
CA LEU A 86 1.28 -5.86 -20.16
C LEU A 86 0.09 -5.33 -20.98
N LYS A 87 -0.29 -4.07 -20.81
CA LYS A 87 -1.49 -3.50 -21.45
C LYS A 87 -1.51 -3.59 -22.98
N THR A 88 -0.34 -3.66 -23.61
CA THR A 88 -0.22 -3.80 -25.06
C THR A 88 -0.39 -5.24 -25.55
N LEU A 89 -0.44 -6.22 -24.64
CA LEU A 89 -0.56 -7.63 -24.97
C LEU A 89 -2.04 -8.06 -24.98
N PRO A 90 -2.42 -9.05 -25.81
CA PRO A 90 -3.73 -9.71 -25.71
C PRO A 90 -3.93 -10.40 -24.35
N LEU A 91 -5.17 -10.50 -23.88
CA LEU A 91 -5.49 -11.17 -22.60
C LEU A 91 -5.01 -12.62 -22.54
N GLU A 92 -5.01 -13.32 -23.66
CA GLU A 92 -4.45 -14.68 -23.81
C GLU A 92 -2.98 -14.77 -23.38
N GLN A 93 -2.20 -13.71 -23.60
CA GLN A 93 -0.79 -13.63 -23.19
C GLN A 93 -0.63 -13.04 -21.79
N GLN A 94 -1.52 -12.13 -21.37
CA GLN A 94 -1.49 -11.57 -20.02
C GLN A 94 -1.82 -12.61 -18.94
N ALA A 95 -2.85 -13.44 -19.17
CA ALA A 95 -3.34 -14.42 -18.21
C ALA A 95 -2.27 -15.41 -17.72
N PRO A 96 -1.50 -16.10 -18.59
CA PRO A 96 -0.47 -17.05 -18.13
C PRO A 96 0.67 -16.36 -17.37
N PHE A 97 1.11 -15.18 -17.82
CA PHE A 97 2.17 -14.46 -17.11
C PHE A 97 1.72 -14.01 -15.71
N LEU A 98 0.52 -13.44 -15.60
CA LEU A 98 -0.05 -13.07 -14.30
C LEU A 98 -0.31 -14.30 -13.42
N ALA A 99 -0.72 -15.43 -13.98
CA ALA A 99 -0.91 -16.68 -13.23
C ALA A 99 0.41 -17.20 -12.65
N GLU A 100 1.52 -17.15 -13.41
CA GLU A 100 2.87 -17.48 -12.91
C GLU A 100 3.31 -16.53 -11.80
N LEU A 101 3.19 -15.23 -12.03
CA LEU A 101 3.55 -14.19 -11.07
C LEU A 101 2.80 -14.33 -9.74
N LEU A 102 1.47 -14.41 -9.81
CA LEU A 102 0.62 -14.49 -8.61
C LEU A 102 0.70 -15.87 -7.94
N GLY A 103 0.88 -16.95 -8.71
CA GLY A 103 1.12 -18.27 -8.15
C GLY A 103 2.43 -18.34 -7.35
N ASN A 104 3.51 -17.74 -7.87
CA ASN A 104 4.75 -17.57 -7.11
C ASN A 104 4.56 -16.73 -5.85
N ALA A 105 3.85 -15.60 -5.94
CA ALA A 105 3.55 -14.75 -4.78
C ALA A 105 2.72 -15.50 -3.72
N ALA A 106 1.75 -16.31 -4.13
CA ALA A 106 0.93 -17.12 -3.23
C ALA A 106 1.73 -18.19 -2.49
N GLU A 107 2.61 -18.91 -3.20
CA GLU A 107 3.50 -19.90 -2.60
C GLU A 107 4.48 -19.24 -1.62
N MET A 108 5.04 -18.10 -1.99
CA MET A 108 5.91 -17.33 -1.09
C MET A 108 5.14 -16.85 0.15
N ALA A 109 3.93 -16.32 0.00
CA ALA A 109 3.09 -15.91 1.12
C ALA A 109 2.74 -17.08 2.04
N ARG A 110 2.43 -18.25 1.45
CA ARG A 110 2.17 -19.49 2.18
C ARG A 110 3.34 -19.89 3.06
N ILE A 111 4.55 -19.87 2.52
CA ILE A 111 5.77 -20.22 3.27
C ILE A 111 6.11 -19.15 4.31
N GLN A 112 5.99 -17.87 3.94
CA GLN A 112 6.31 -16.73 4.81
C GLN A 112 5.40 -16.67 6.04
N LEU A 113 4.11 -16.95 5.88
CA LEU A 113 3.08 -16.81 6.93
C LEU A 113 2.62 -18.16 7.51
N GLY A 114 3.11 -19.28 6.98
CA GLY A 114 2.64 -20.61 7.37
C GLY A 114 1.18 -20.88 7.02
N LEU A 115 0.68 -20.34 5.90
CA LEU A 115 -0.72 -20.49 5.51
C LEU A 115 -1.03 -21.95 5.17
N THR A 116 -2.14 -22.44 5.69
CA THR A 116 -2.71 -23.75 5.31
C THR A 116 -3.87 -23.62 4.32
N GLN A 117 -4.42 -22.41 4.21
CA GLN A 117 -5.49 -22.03 3.29
C GLN A 117 -5.32 -20.57 2.89
N PHE A 118 -5.79 -20.21 1.70
CA PHE A 118 -5.80 -18.83 1.25
C PHE A 118 -6.96 -18.04 1.89
N PRO A 119 -6.72 -16.80 2.34
CA PRO A 119 -7.77 -15.94 2.92
C PRO A 119 -8.82 -15.56 1.86
N SER A 120 -10.06 -15.30 2.29
CA SER A 120 -11.17 -15.02 1.36
C SER A 120 -11.11 -13.63 0.71
N SER A 121 -10.56 -12.64 1.41
CA SER A 121 -10.61 -11.22 1.03
C SER A 121 -9.25 -10.63 0.61
N GLY A 122 -8.17 -11.42 0.70
CA GLY A 122 -6.84 -11.03 0.23
C GLY A 122 -5.71 -11.35 1.21
N LEU A 123 -4.46 -11.32 0.76
CA LEU A 123 -3.31 -11.72 1.58
C LEU A 123 -3.12 -10.86 2.83
N SER A 124 -3.36 -9.55 2.73
CA SER A 124 -3.31 -8.67 3.90
C SER A 124 -4.33 -9.04 4.99
N GLN A 125 -5.45 -9.69 4.65
CA GLN A 125 -6.40 -10.22 5.65
C GLN A 125 -5.77 -11.33 6.49
N ALA A 126 -5.05 -12.27 5.86
CA ALA A 126 -4.36 -13.34 6.61
C ALA A 126 -3.33 -12.75 7.57
N VAL A 127 -2.56 -11.77 7.12
CA VAL A 127 -1.60 -11.07 7.99
C VAL A 127 -2.33 -10.37 9.14
N GLY A 128 -3.44 -9.67 8.88
CA GLY A 128 -4.25 -9.05 9.93
C GLY A 128 -4.83 -10.04 10.94
N GLN A 129 -5.28 -11.21 10.49
CA GLN A 129 -5.77 -12.27 11.38
C GLN A 129 -4.66 -12.88 12.25
N LEU A 130 -3.43 -12.93 11.75
CA LEU A 130 -2.29 -13.53 12.46
C LEU A 130 -1.52 -12.53 13.34
N HIS A 131 -1.44 -11.28 12.90
CA HIS A 131 -0.53 -10.26 13.45
C HIS A 131 -1.16 -8.87 13.59
N GLY A 132 -2.45 -8.71 13.27
CA GLY A 132 -3.14 -7.44 13.33
C GLY A 132 -3.31 -6.90 14.75
N SER A 133 -3.60 -5.61 14.86
CA SER A 133 -3.75 -4.94 16.14
C SER A 133 -5.06 -5.30 16.84
N HIS A 134 -4.99 -5.33 18.18
CA HIS A 134 -6.17 -5.22 19.03
C HIS A 134 -6.50 -3.74 19.23
N GLU A 135 -7.75 -3.37 18.98
CA GLU A 135 -8.22 -2.01 19.22
C GLU A 135 -8.47 -1.78 20.71
N ALA A 136 -8.23 -0.55 21.16
CA ALA A 136 -8.66 -0.13 22.48
C ALA A 136 -10.19 -0.12 22.58
N ALA A 137 -10.71 -0.09 23.81
CA ALA A 137 -12.15 -0.01 24.05
C ALA A 137 -12.75 1.22 23.35
N VAL A 138 -13.89 1.03 22.69
CA VAL A 138 -14.62 2.10 21.99
C VAL A 138 -14.92 3.24 22.97
N GLY A 139 -14.62 4.48 22.55
CA GLY A 139 -14.80 5.68 23.38
C GLY A 139 -13.68 5.96 24.38
N SER A 140 -12.67 5.10 24.49
CA SER A 140 -11.45 5.42 25.24
C SER A 140 -10.64 6.55 24.58
N ALA A 141 -9.82 7.26 25.38
CA ALA A 141 -8.91 8.27 24.86
C ALA A 141 -7.97 7.72 23.78
N VAL A 142 -7.49 6.49 23.96
CA VAL A 142 -6.67 5.76 22.97
C VAL A 142 -7.45 5.58 21.66
N SER A 143 -8.67 5.06 21.72
CA SER A 143 -9.50 4.83 20.54
C SER A 143 -9.80 6.13 19.81
N HIS A 144 -10.09 7.21 20.53
CA HIS A 144 -10.40 8.51 19.94
C HIS A 144 -9.17 9.12 19.23
N ALA A 145 -8.02 9.17 19.91
CA ALA A 145 -6.78 9.67 19.32
C ALA A 145 -6.34 8.83 18.12
N ALA A 146 -6.46 7.49 18.20
CA ALA A 146 -6.13 6.59 17.10
C ALA A 146 -7.06 6.77 15.90
N GLU A 147 -8.37 6.82 16.11
CA GLU A 147 -9.36 7.05 15.06
C GLU A 147 -9.12 8.38 14.33
N GLN A 148 -8.85 9.43 15.09
CA GLN A 148 -8.52 10.74 14.55
C GLN A 148 -7.16 10.74 13.86
N ALA A 149 -6.13 10.06 14.37
CA ALA A 149 -4.82 10.06 13.72
C ALA A 149 -4.74 9.17 12.46
N CYS A 150 -5.60 8.16 12.33
CA CYS A 150 -5.58 7.22 11.21
C CYS A 150 -5.97 7.89 9.88
N GLN A 151 -5.06 7.82 8.91
CA GLN A 151 -5.33 8.22 7.54
C GLN A 151 -4.47 7.38 6.59
N ARG A 152 -5.13 6.57 5.76
CA ARG A 152 -4.45 5.59 4.90
C ARG A 152 -3.73 6.21 3.70
N TYR A 153 -4.29 7.26 3.13
CA TYR A 153 -3.75 7.97 1.98
C TYR A 153 -4.23 9.42 2.01
N THR A 154 -3.55 10.27 1.27
CA THR A 154 -3.93 11.68 1.10
C THR A 154 -4.33 11.91 -0.34
N ALA A 155 -5.49 12.52 -0.56
CA ALA A 155 -5.90 13.03 -1.86
C ALA A 155 -5.56 14.52 -1.91
N CYS A 156 -4.73 14.91 -2.86
CA CYS A 156 -4.20 16.27 -2.94
C CYS A 156 -5.20 17.21 -3.62
N GLU A 157 -5.20 18.47 -3.20
CA GLU A 157 -5.82 19.54 -3.96
C GLU A 157 -5.04 19.75 -5.26
N ARG A 158 -5.75 20.02 -6.36
CA ARG A 158 -5.12 20.23 -7.67
C ARG A 158 -5.18 21.67 -8.11
N ASP A 159 -4.06 22.22 -8.54
CA ASP A 159 -3.96 23.60 -9.04
C ASP A 159 -3.77 23.66 -10.56
N ARG A 160 -3.32 22.57 -11.19
CA ARG A 160 -3.10 22.48 -12.63
C ARG A 160 -4.02 21.44 -13.27
N ARG A 161 -4.38 21.72 -14.52
CA ARG A 161 -4.96 20.73 -15.42
C ARG A 161 -4.20 20.77 -16.73
N HIS A 162 -3.55 19.67 -17.09
CA HIS A 162 -2.78 19.61 -18.32
C HIS A 162 -3.69 19.14 -19.46
N LYS A 163 -3.54 19.74 -20.65
CA LYS A 163 -4.31 19.34 -21.84
C LYS A 163 -3.81 18.02 -22.44
N GLN A 164 -2.52 17.74 -22.28
CA GLN A 164 -1.85 16.53 -22.72
C GLN A 164 -0.95 16.05 -21.58
N SER A 165 -1.37 14.98 -20.93
CA SER A 165 -0.70 14.43 -19.76
C SER A 165 -0.90 12.92 -19.69
N ASP A 166 0.07 12.27 -19.06
CA ASP A 166 -0.02 10.87 -18.68
C ASP A 166 -0.35 10.80 -17.18
N ILE A 167 -1.34 9.98 -16.82
CA ILE A 167 -1.63 9.69 -15.41
C ILE A 167 -1.04 8.33 -15.06
N PHE A 168 -0.15 8.32 -14.08
CA PHE A 168 0.47 7.09 -13.59
C PHE A 168 0.93 7.24 -12.15
N SER A 169 1.41 6.15 -11.55
CA SER A 169 1.97 6.19 -10.19
C SER A 169 3.44 5.83 -10.20
N PHE A 170 4.22 6.59 -9.44
CA PHE A 170 5.50 6.12 -8.91
C PHE A 170 5.24 5.25 -7.68
N TRP A 171 6.15 4.33 -7.39
CA TRP A 171 6.08 3.54 -6.15
C TRP A 171 7.46 3.20 -5.61
N PHE A 172 7.58 3.11 -4.28
CA PHE A 172 8.79 2.60 -3.68
C PHE A 172 8.94 1.10 -3.97
N PRO A 173 10.17 0.57 -4.13
CA PRO A 173 10.39 -0.87 -4.25
C PRO A 173 9.76 -1.59 -3.06
N ARG A 174 8.76 -2.42 -3.33
CA ARG A 174 7.88 -2.98 -2.30
C ARG A 174 8.64 -3.71 -1.20
N HIS A 175 9.70 -4.44 -1.55
CA HIS A 175 10.52 -5.17 -0.58
C HIS A 175 11.21 -4.23 0.42
N SER A 176 12.02 -3.28 -0.06
CA SER A 176 12.78 -2.36 0.82
C SER A 176 11.86 -1.39 1.57
N PHE A 177 10.74 -0.98 0.96
CA PHE A 177 9.76 -0.14 1.63
C PHE A 177 9.04 -0.89 2.76
N SER A 178 8.68 -2.16 2.54
CA SER A 178 8.15 -3.01 3.59
C SER A 178 9.15 -3.26 4.71
N GLU A 179 10.43 -3.44 4.37
CA GLU A 179 11.49 -3.60 5.37
C GLU A 179 11.59 -2.35 6.25
N PHE A 180 11.65 -1.15 5.66
CA PHE A 180 11.63 0.13 6.37
C PHE A 180 10.44 0.25 7.34
N LEU A 181 9.24 -0.05 6.87
CA LEU A 181 8.02 0.04 7.68
C LEU A 181 7.96 -1.03 8.79
N LEU A 182 8.35 -2.27 8.51
CA LEU A 182 8.28 -3.38 9.46
C LEU A 182 9.37 -3.33 10.54
N GLN A 183 10.51 -2.72 10.24
CA GLN A 183 11.59 -2.47 11.20
C GLN A 183 11.33 -1.25 12.09
N SER A 184 10.40 -0.37 11.69
CA SER A 184 10.02 0.79 12.51
C SER A 184 9.32 0.34 13.80
N PRO A 185 9.67 0.91 14.97
CA PRO A 185 8.98 0.60 16.21
C PRO A 185 7.53 1.10 16.15
N LEU A 186 6.61 0.37 16.76
CA LEU A 186 5.19 0.70 16.77
C LEU A 186 4.76 1.11 18.18
N PRO A 187 3.97 2.17 18.36
CA PRO A 187 3.48 2.53 19.69
C PRO A 187 2.60 1.42 20.26
N ASP A 188 2.69 1.21 21.57
CA ASP A 188 1.76 0.34 22.29
C ASP A 188 0.32 0.86 22.20
N ASN A 189 -0.65 -0.05 22.13
CA ASN A 189 -2.06 0.28 21.92
C ASN A 189 -2.89 0.30 23.21
N GLN A 190 -2.29 0.06 24.38
CA GLN A 190 -3.06 -0.08 25.63
C GLN A 190 -3.17 1.22 26.41
N VAL A 191 -2.08 1.99 26.46
CA VAL A 191 -2.00 3.20 27.29
C VAL A 191 -1.66 4.40 26.44
N LEU A 192 -2.39 5.50 26.67
CA LEU A 192 -2.10 6.82 26.12
C LEU A 192 -2.17 7.83 27.27
N GLN A 193 -1.03 8.39 27.66
CA GLN A 193 -0.92 9.32 28.77
C GLN A 193 -0.86 10.75 28.25
N VAL A 194 -1.84 11.57 28.61
CA VAL A 194 -1.83 13.01 28.34
C VAL A 194 -0.78 13.70 29.21
N ILE A 195 0.03 14.55 28.59
CA ILE A 195 1.07 15.31 29.27
C ILE A 195 0.60 16.76 29.45
N PRO A 196 0.56 17.29 30.69
CA PRO A 196 0.20 18.67 30.93
C PRO A 196 1.14 19.64 30.19
N MET A 197 0.56 20.68 29.56
CA MET A 197 1.31 21.63 28.73
C MET A 197 2.53 22.25 29.45
N HIS A 198 2.42 22.56 30.74
CA HIS A 198 3.51 23.14 31.54
C HIS A 198 4.72 22.20 31.75
N ARG A 199 4.59 20.91 31.41
CA ARG A 199 5.68 19.92 31.45
C ARG A 199 6.34 19.70 30.09
N LEU A 200 5.77 20.28 29.04
CA LEU A 200 6.32 20.19 27.69
C LEU A 200 7.39 21.25 27.48
N PRO A 201 8.36 21.00 26.58
CA PRO A 201 9.29 22.03 26.12
C PRO A 201 8.54 23.27 25.64
N SER A 202 9.01 24.46 26.03
CA SER A 202 8.38 25.75 25.70
C SER A 202 6.87 25.80 26.04
N ASN A 203 6.42 25.04 27.03
CA ASN A 203 5.02 24.84 27.37
C ASN A 203 4.14 24.35 26.18
N GLY A 204 4.73 23.64 25.21
CA GLY A 204 4.08 23.19 23.98
C GLY A 204 3.80 24.29 22.94
N ARG A 205 4.32 25.51 23.13
CA ARG A 205 4.11 26.63 22.19
C ARG A 205 4.99 26.58 20.95
N ASP A 206 6.16 25.97 21.08
CA ASP A 206 7.11 25.81 20.00
C ASP A 206 7.09 24.35 19.52
N THR A 207 6.39 24.12 18.41
CA THR A 207 6.17 22.79 17.85
C THR A 207 7.46 22.16 17.35
N VAL A 208 8.42 22.96 16.86
CA VAL A 208 9.73 22.44 16.40
C VAL A 208 10.52 21.90 17.59
N VAL A 209 10.63 22.68 18.67
CA VAL A 209 11.32 22.26 19.90
C VAL A 209 10.63 21.03 20.53
N LEU A 210 9.30 20.96 20.45
CA LEU A 210 8.54 19.78 20.91
C LEU A 210 8.89 18.53 20.10
N VAL A 211 8.95 18.63 18.77
CA VAL A 211 9.31 17.52 17.88
C VAL A 211 10.75 17.06 18.15
N GLU A 212 11.70 17.99 18.23
CA GLU A 212 13.10 17.68 18.53
C GLU A 212 13.26 16.94 19.86
N TRP A 213 12.60 17.43 20.91
CA TRP A 213 12.57 16.77 22.21
C TRP A 213 12.00 15.34 22.11
N ALA A 214 10.89 15.16 21.41
CA ALA A 214 10.25 13.85 21.27
C ALA A 214 11.14 12.86 20.49
N GLN A 215 11.85 13.32 19.46
CA GLN A 215 12.80 12.52 18.70
C GLN A 215 14.02 12.13 19.55
N GLN A 216 14.62 13.08 20.27
CA GLN A 216 15.77 12.85 21.15
C GLN A 216 15.43 11.83 22.25
N MET A 217 14.25 11.97 22.84
CA MET A 217 13.74 11.07 23.88
C MET A 217 13.14 9.78 23.32
N LYS A 218 13.05 9.64 21.98
CA LYS A 218 12.46 8.51 21.27
C LYS A 218 11.04 8.18 21.77
N LEU A 219 10.18 9.19 21.84
CA LEU A 219 8.83 9.06 22.39
C LEU A 219 7.79 8.69 21.32
N PRO A 220 6.86 7.76 21.60
CA PRO A 220 5.70 7.48 20.76
C PRO A 220 4.63 8.57 20.94
N LEU A 221 4.94 9.78 20.47
CA LEU A 221 4.14 10.98 20.71
C LEU A 221 2.99 11.11 19.69
N PHE A 222 1.82 11.48 20.21
CA PHE A 222 0.67 11.94 19.47
C PHE A 222 0.30 13.34 19.92
N ALA A 223 -0.08 14.20 18.98
CA ALA A 223 -0.48 15.57 19.28
C ALA A 223 -1.86 15.86 18.69
N ARG A 224 -2.70 16.50 19.50
CA ARG A 224 -3.90 17.18 19.03
C ARG A 224 -3.50 18.58 18.62
N ILE A 225 -3.74 18.92 17.36
CA ILE A 225 -3.24 20.13 16.74
C ILE A 225 -4.33 20.91 16.04
N LYS A 226 -4.07 22.20 15.87
CA LYS A 226 -4.78 23.07 14.96
C LYS A 226 -3.79 23.69 13.99
N ILE A 227 -4.09 23.58 12.72
CA ILE A 227 -3.28 24.18 11.65
C ILE A 227 -3.79 25.59 11.43
N LEU A 228 -2.92 26.58 11.62
CA LEU A 228 -3.23 28.00 11.43
C LEU A 228 -2.87 28.45 10.01
N ALA A 229 -1.70 28.03 9.53
CA ALA A 229 -1.22 28.27 8.18
C ALA A 229 -0.27 27.15 7.73
N LEU A 230 -0.22 26.87 6.43
CA LEU A 230 0.76 25.99 5.81
C LEU A 230 1.39 26.72 4.62
N GLU A 231 2.63 26.35 4.30
CA GLU A 231 3.25 26.69 3.03
C GLU A 231 2.31 26.23 1.88
N PRO A 232 2.09 27.05 0.82
CA PRO A 232 1.06 26.77 -0.18
C PRO A 232 1.17 25.41 -0.90
N VAL A 233 2.37 24.97 -1.27
CA VAL A 233 2.57 23.66 -1.91
C VAL A 233 2.21 22.56 -0.94
N LEU A 234 2.75 22.57 0.27
CA LEU A 234 2.48 21.54 1.26
C LEU A 234 1.02 21.54 1.71
N GLY A 235 0.39 22.71 1.83
CA GLY A 235 -1.03 22.86 2.16
C GLY A 235 -1.92 22.09 1.18
N ARG A 236 -1.63 22.21 -0.12
CA ARG A 236 -2.36 21.47 -1.18
C ARG A 236 -2.06 19.98 -1.19
N LEU A 237 -0.80 19.61 -0.97
CA LEU A 237 -0.39 18.21 -0.95
C LEU A 237 -0.97 17.46 0.25
N LEU A 238 -0.86 18.03 1.45
CA LEU A 238 -1.42 17.46 2.67
C LEU A 238 -2.94 17.47 2.66
N ASN A 239 -3.54 18.54 2.10
CA ASN A 239 -4.99 18.77 2.09
C ASN A 239 -5.61 18.37 3.43
N TYR A 240 -5.05 18.91 4.52
CA TYR A 240 -5.24 18.34 5.84
C TYR A 240 -6.70 18.38 6.26
N GLY A 241 -7.22 17.24 6.72
CA GLY A 241 -8.65 17.06 7.04
C GLY A 241 -9.50 16.57 5.86
N SER A 242 -8.97 16.54 4.63
CA SER A 242 -9.59 15.80 3.53
C SER A 242 -9.41 14.29 3.74
N GLY A 243 -10.48 13.52 3.49
CA GLY A 243 -10.43 12.06 3.55
C GLY A 243 -10.72 11.40 4.91
N ALA A 244 -10.97 12.17 5.97
CA ALA A 244 -11.56 11.64 7.21
C ALA A 244 -13.07 11.42 7.02
N GLN A 245 -13.45 10.44 6.21
CA GLN A 245 -14.84 10.02 6.03
C GLN A 245 -14.98 8.57 6.46
N ASP A 246 -15.12 8.35 7.76
CA ASP A 246 -15.79 7.17 8.33
C ASP A 246 -15.96 7.31 9.85
N VAL A 247 -16.98 8.07 10.26
CA VAL A 247 -17.66 7.82 11.53
C VAL A 247 -18.74 6.79 11.24
N SER A 248 -18.72 5.69 11.98
CA SER A 248 -19.58 4.52 11.77
C SER A 248 -21.07 4.89 11.70
N GLY A 249 -21.63 4.91 10.50
CA GLY A 249 -23.07 4.77 10.31
C GLY A 249 -23.41 3.29 10.41
N THR A 250 -23.86 2.83 11.58
CA THR A 250 -24.56 1.55 11.66
C THR A 250 -25.73 1.59 10.68
N THR A 251 -25.69 0.71 9.69
CA THR A 251 -26.73 0.48 8.69
C THR A 251 -28.12 0.43 9.33
N ARG A 252 -28.87 1.55 9.24
CA ARG A 252 -30.31 1.59 8.92
C ARG A 252 -30.93 2.98 8.83
N ASN A 253 -30.28 4.05 9.30
CA ASN A 253 -30.73 5.43 9.06
C ASN A 253 -29.59 6.24 8.46
N ARG A 254 -29.85 6.91 7.32
CA ARG A 254 -28.95 7.92 6.75
C ARG A 254 -29.00 9.17 7.64
N GLU A 255 -28.36 9.10 8.80
CA GLU A 255 -28.03 10.29 9.58
C GLU A 255 -26.89 11.04 8.89
N TYR A 256 -26.96 12.36 8.98
CA TYR A 256 -25.99 13.29 8.42
C TYR A 256 -24.58 12.95 8.92
N GLN A 257 -23.70 12.50 8.02
CA GLN A 257 -22.30 12.29 8.36
C GLN A 257 -21.66 13.66 8.58
N ALA A 258 -21.47 14.04 9.85
CA ALA A 258 -20.68 15.22 10.18
C ALA A 258 -19.28 15.08 9.57
N ARG A 259 -18.75 16.16 8.98
CA ARG A 259 -17.38 16.19 8.48
C ARG A 259 -16.45 15.92 9.66
N ASN A 260 -15.72 14.80 9.63
CA ASN A 260 -14.75 14.52 10.67
C ASN A 260 -13.53 15.42 10.41
N MET A 261 -13.35 16.47 11.21
CA MET A 261 -12.15 17.30 11.14
C MET A 261 -11.07 16.62 11.95
N ARG A 262 -10.06 16.11 11.26
CA ARG A 262 -8.96 15.39 11.86
C ARG A 262 -8.15 16.29 12.78
N GLU A 263 -8.12 16.03 14.09
CA GLU A 263 -7.36 16.88 15.02
C GLU A 263 -6.09 16.22 15.57
N TRP A 264 -6.00 14.89 15.52
CA TRP A 264 -4.84 14.17 16.05
C TRP A 264 -3.88 13.76 14.93
N CYS A 265 -2.58 13.81 15.22
CA CYS A 265 -1.53 13.27 14.35
C CYS A 265 -0.46 12.56 15.19
N ALA A 266 0.23 11.61 14.56
CA ALA A 266 1.41 10.96 15.12
C ALA A 266 2.66 11.83 14.88
N LEU A 267 3.71 11.64 15.69
CA LEU A 267 4.96 12.41 15.59
C LEU A 267 5.54 12.54 14.17
N PRO A 268 5.58 11.50 13.30
CA PRO A 268 6.15 11.66 11.96
C PRO A 268 5.41 12.72 11.12
N GLU A 269 4.11 12.86 11.32
CA GLU A 269 3.31 13.88 10.64
C GLU A 269 3.41 15.25 11.33
N LEU A 270 3.49 15.27 12.66
CA LEU A 270 3.77 16.51 13.40
C LEU A 270 5.10 17.13 12.98
N GLU A 271 6.12 16.29 12.75
CA GLU A 271 7.42 16.71 12.25
C GLU A 271 7.30 17.44 10.90
N ALA A 272 6.65 16.81 9.92
CA ALA A 272 6.44 17.43 8.61
C ALA A 272 5.64 18.75 8.70
N LEU A 273 4.61 18.78 9.56
CA LEU A 273 3.80 19.98 9.77
C LEU A 273 4.59 21.11 10.46
N SER A 274 5.45 20.78 11.41
CA SER A 274 6.26 21.75 12.16
C SER A 274 7.30 22.48 11.31
N GLN A 275 7.75 21.85 10.22
CA GLN A 275 8.75 22.41 9.31
C GLN A 275 8.14 23.35 8.27
N SER A 276 6.83 23.26 8.05
CA SER A 276 6.20 23.83 6.85
C SER A 276 4.91 24.59 7.15
N GLY A 277 4.66 24.94 8.41
CA GLY A 277 3.53 25.78 8.77
C GLY A 277 3.44 26.18 10.23
N GLU A 278 2.43 27.00 10.51
CA GLU A 278 2.08 27.46 11.85
C GLU A 278 1.08 26.47 12.46
N VAL A 279 1.56 25.68 13.42
CA VAL A 279 0.79 24.63 14.10
C VAL A 279 0.66 24.97 15.57
N GLU A 280 -0.58 25.06 16.03
CA GLU A 280 -0.92 25.21 17.45
C GLU A 280 -1.12 23.82 18.06
N VAL A 281 -0.32 23.48 19.07
CA VAL A 281 -0.47 22.22 19.83
C VAL A 281 -1.47 22.45 20.96
N LEU A 282 -2.58 21.72 20.91
CA LEU A 282 -3.66 21.81 21.89
C LEU A 282 -3.51 20.80 23.03
N GLU A 283 -3.02 19.61 22.70
CA GLU A 283 -2.82 18.51 23.64
C GLU A 283 -1.70 17.60 23.15
N VAL A 284 -0.90 17.06 24.07
CA VAL A 284 0.13 16.05 23.77
C VAL A 284 -0.14 14.82 24.59
N ALA A 285 -0.06 13.66 23.94
CA ALA A 285 -0.16 12.38 24.61
C ALA A 285 0.94 11.43 24.14
N ILE A 286 1.42 10.60 25.06
CA ILE A 286 2.51 9.64 24.82
C ILE A 286 1.96 8.23 25.03
N ALA A 287 2.18 7.35 24.04
CA ALA A 287 1.79 5.95 24.19
C ALA A 287 2.65 5.23 25.25
N GLY A 288 2.14 4.15 25.84
CA GLY A 288 2.78 3.43 26.95
C GLY A 288 4.17 2.85 26.65
N GLY A 289 4.61 2.85 25.39
CA GLY A 289 5.95 2.43 24.99
C GLY A 289 5.99 2.01 23.52
N TRP A 290 7.04 1.27 23.18
CA TRP A 290 7.26 0.71 21.86
C TRP A 290 7.05 -0.81 21.85
N THR A 291 6.51 -1.29 20.74
CA THR A 291 6.33 -2.69 20.41
C THR A 291 7.00 -2.98 19.07
N LYS A 292 7.25 -4.27 18.79
CA LYS A 292 7.74 -4.74 17.49
C LYS A 292 6.60 -5.42 16.75
N SER A 293 6.58 -5.28 15.43
CA SER A 293 5.61 -5.97 14.56
C SER A 293 5.68 -7.50 14.65
N GLY A 294 6.86 -8.06 15.00
CA GLY A 294 7.11 -9.50 14.95
C GLY A 294 7.19 -10.06 13.52
N LEU A 295 7.04 -9.22 12.50
CA LEU A 295 7.10 -9.58 11.09
C LEU A 295 8.39 -9.05 10.47
N THR A 296 9.08 -9.92 9.73
CA THR A 296 10.26 -9.54 8.95
C THR A 296 10.09 -10.08 7.53
N PRO A 297 10.27 -9.23 6.49
CA PRO A 297 10.42 -9.75 5.14
C PRO A 297 11.59 -10.72 5.09
N PHE A 298 11.47 -11.72 4.24
CA PHE A 298 12.60 -12.54 3.83
C PHE A 298 13.58 -11.65 3.05
N CYS A 299 14.81 -11.58 3.54
CA CYS A 299 15.84 -10.71 3.00
C CYS A 299 16.90 -11.55 2.28
N ASN A 300 16.89 -11.49 0.95
CA ASN A 300 18.00 -11.94 0.12
C ASN A 300 18.05 -11.11 -1.18
N LYS A 301 19.11 -11.29 -1.96
CA LYS A 301 19.34 -10.54 -3.21
C LYS A 301 18.24 -10.72 -4.26
N PHE A 302 17.52 -11.85 -4.27
CA PHE A 302 16.46 -12.13 -5.23
C PHE A 302 15.13 -11.53 -4.78
N ALA A 303 14.80 -11.64 -3.49
CA ALA A 303 13.62 -11.07 -2.85
C ALA A 303 13.58 -9.55 -3.00
N SER A 304 14.74 -8.88 -2.95
CA SER A 304 14.86 -7.43 -3.16
C SER A 304 14.54 -6.97 -4.59
N VAL A 305 14.56 -7.88 -5.58
CA VAL A 305 14.27 -7.59 -6.99
C VAL A 305 13.15 -8.45 -7.58
N SER A 306 12.49 -9.26 -6.75
CA SER A 306 11.38 -10.12 -7.15
C SER A 306 10.08 -9.34 -7.09
N TYR A 307 9.37 -9.28 -8.21
CA TYR A 307 8.08 -8.60 -8.26
C TYR A 307 7.03 -9.38 -7.44
N ALA A 308 7.00 -10.71 -7.59
CA ALA A 308 6.11 -11.58 -6.81
C ALA A 308 6.36 -11.46 -5.30
N TYR A 309 7.62 -11.51 -4.85
CA TYR A 309 7.92 -11.34 -3.43
C TYR A 309 7.63 -9.92 -2.95
N GLY A 310 7.83 -8.91 -3.80
CA GLY A 310 7.39 -7.55 -3.54
C GLY A 310 5.90 -7.45 -3.20
N LEU A 311 5.02 -8.18 -3.91
CA LEU A 311 3.59 -8.24 -3.58
C LEU A 311 3.36 -8.85 -2.19
N VAL A 312 4.09 -9.91 -1.83
CA VAL A 312 4.02 -10.51 -0.48
C VAL A 312 4.44 -9.50 0.57
N ALA A 313 5.61 -8.88 0.40
CA ALA A 313 6.17 -7.90 1.32
C ALA A 313 5.20 -6.72 1.52
N GLU A 314 4.58 -6.22 0.45
CA GLU A 314 3.59 -5.14 0.51
C GLU A 314 2.37 -5.53 1.39
N ASN A 315 1.96 -6.80 1.35
CA ASN A 315 0.85 -7.30 2.18
C ASN A 315 1.25 -7.49 3.66
N LEU A 316 2.52 -7.77 3.95
CA LEU A 316 3.01 -7.96 5.34
C LEU A 316 2.81 -6.69 6.18
N TRP A 317 3.37 -5.55 5.76
CA TRP A 317 3.22 -4.33 6.56
C TRP A 317 1.77 -3.82 6.56
N PHE A 318 1.07 -3.94 5.43
CA PHE A 318 -0.31 -3.46 5.36
C PHE A 318 -1.24 -4.27 6.23
N GLY A 319 -1.00 -5.58 6.33
CA GLY A 319 -1.75 -6.46 7.20
C GLY A 319 -1.70 -6.04 8.67
N LEU A 320 -0.60 -5.46 9.14
CA LEU A 320 -0.50 -4.92 10.51
C LEU A 320 -1.46 -3.76 10.76
N THR A 321 -1.89 -3.05 9.71
CA THR A 321 -2.90 -1.98 9.84
C THR A 321 -4.32 -2.52 10.00
N ARG A 322 -4.51 -3.85 9.99
CA ARG A 322 -5.82 -4.50 10.10
C ARG A 322 -6.07 -5.07 11.49
N LYS A 323 -7.35 -5.29 11.81
CA LYS A 323 -7.80 -5.92 13.05
C LYS A 323 -7.47 -7.41 13.04
N CYS A 324 -7.18 -7.95 14.22
CA CYS A 324 -7.12 -9.40 14.48
C CYS A 324 -8.54 -10.01 14.55
N THR A 325 -9.29 -9.91 13.45
CA THR A 325 -10.64 -10.47 13.32
C THR A 325 -10.80 -11.17 11.98
N PRO A 326 -11.78 -12.09 11.83
CA PRO A 326 -12.01 -12.76 10.55
C PRO A 326 -12.22 -11.79 9.38
N ALA A 327 -12.87 -10.65 9.58
CA ALA A 327 -13.07 -9.64 8.54
C ALA A 327 -11.80 -8.82 8.23
N ALA A 328 -10.84 -8.76 9.15
CA ALA A 328 -9.60 -7.99 9.09
C ALA A 328 -9.79 -6.57 8.50
N GLN A 329 -10.80 -5.85 8.96
CA GLN A 329 -10.99 -4.44 8.61
C GLN A 329 -9.77 -3.61 9.04
N ILE A 330 -9.60 -2.40 8.51
CA ILE A 330 -8.55 -1.49 9.00
C ILE A 330 -8.80 -1.22 10.50
N SER A 331 -7.74 -1.32 11.29
CA SER A 331 -7.76 -1.10 12.72
C SER A 331 -7.57 0.37 13.05
N LYS A 332 -8.40 0.92 13.93
CA LYS A 332 -8.27 2.25 14.54
C LYS A 332 -7.38 2.14 15.79
N SER A 333 -6.10 1.84 15.60
CA SER A 333 -5.11 1.68 16.67
C SER A 333 -3.98 2.70 16.55
N LEU A 334 -3.27 2.97 17.65
CA LEU A 334 -2.11 3.87 17.65
C LEU A 334 -1.02 3.33 16.71
N SER A 335 -0.79 2.01 16.70
CA SER A 335 0.17 1.40 15.77
C SER A 335 -0.23 1.60 14.31
N THR A 336 -1.53 1.48 13.98
CA THR A 336 -2.02 1.75 12.62
C THR A 336 -1.80 3.20 12.23
N ALA A 337 -2.18 4.14 13.10
CA ALA A 337 -2.02 5.57 12.85
C ALA A 337 -0.54 5.94 12.63
N TRP A 338 0.35 5.38 13.44
CA TRP A 338 1.79 5.59 13.33
C TRP A 338 2.35 5.05 12.01
N LEU A 339 2.02 3.80 11.66
CA LEU A 339 2.53 3.16 10.45
C LEU A 339 2.05 3.87 9.18
N GLN A 340 0.78 4.28 9.17
CA GLN A 340 0.21 5.07 8.07
C GLN A 340 0.82 6.47 7.99
N SER A 341 1.15 7.08 9.13
CA SER A 341 1.86 8.36 9.17
C SER A 341 3.26 8.23 8.57
N LEU A 342 4.05 7.23 8.96
CA LEU A 342 5.37 6.96 8.36
C LEU A 342 5.31 6.78 6.85
N ASP A 343 4.39 5.95 6.38
CA ASP A 343 4.14 5.71 4.96
C ASP A 343 3.79 7.01 4.21
N ARG A 344 2.81 7.76 4.72
CA ARG A 344 2.36 9.03 4.08
C ARG A 344 3.45 10.08 4.08
N MET A 345 4.17 10.28 5.17
CA MET A 345 5.21 11.31 5.26
C MET A 345 6.41 10.99 4.37
N LYS A 346 6.77 9.70 4.25
CA LYS A 346 7.79 9.26 3.29
C LYS A 346 7.35 9.53 1.84
N CYS A 347 6.08 9.29 1.53
CA CYS A 347 5.53 9.61 0.21
C CYS A 347 5.44 11.13 -0.04
N LEU A 348 5.06 11.92 0.98
CA LEU A 348 4.94 13.37 0.90
C LEU A 348 6.24 14.04 0.48
N ALA A 349 7.37 13.64 1.06
CA ALA A 349 8.68 14.17 0.71
C ALA A 349 9.05 13.93 -0.77
N VAL A 350 8.55 12.86 -1.39
CA VAL A 350 8.72 12.61 -2.84
C VAL A 350 7.68 13.38 -3.65
N ALA A 351 6.44 13.43 -3.17
CA ALA A 351 5.35 14.18 -3.80
C ALA A 351 5.66 15.67 -3.94
N GLU A 352 6.25 16.30 -2.92
CA GLU A 352 6.67 17.70 -2.97
C GLU A 352 7.69 17.96 -4.07
N ARG A 353 8.69 17.08 -4.21
CA ARG A 353 9.69 17.18 -5.27
C ARG A 353 9.10 16.92 -6.67
N LEU A 354 8.16 16.00 -6.79
CA LEU A 354 7.40 15.79 -8.04
C LEU A 354 6.59 17.03 -8.42
N HIS A 355 5.95 17.69 -7.44
CA HIS A 355 5.23 18.94 -7.67
C HIS A 355 6.16 20.06 -8.15
N ASN A 356 7.31 20.20 -7.50
CA ASN A 356 8.33 21.20 -7.86
C ASN A 356 8.97 20.92 -9.23
N LEU A 357 9.02 19.66 -9.68
CA LEU A 357 9.42 19.28 -11.04
C LEU A 357 8.38 19.66 -12.11
N GLY A 358 7.15 19.99 -11.70
CA GLY A 358 6.08 20.42 -12.58
C GLY A 358 4.99 19.37 -12.81
N MET A 359 5.03 18.23 -12.12
CA MET A 359 3.95 17.23 -12.15
C MET A 359 2.83 17.63 -11.19
N GLU A 360 1.60 17.24 -11.52
CA GLU A 360 0.47 17.42 -10.61
C GLU A 360 0.28 16.18 -9.76
N VAL A 361 0.46 16.28 -8.43
CA VAL A 361 0.25 15.15 -7.52
C VAL A 361 -1.24 15.00 -7.25
N MET A 362 -1.79 13.82 -7.54
CA MET A 362 -3.21 13.54 -7.34
C MET A 362 -3.50 12.92 -5.97
N ASN A 363 -2.64 12.00 -5.53
CA ASN A 363 -2.73 11.34 -4.24
C ASN A 363 -1.42 10.63 -3.91
N TYR A 364 -1.21 10.35 -2.62
CA TYR A 364 -0.07 9.57 -2.15
C TYR A 364 -0.39 8.76 -0.89
N GLY A 365 0.46 7.77 -0.61
CA GLY A 365 0.35 6.81 0.46
C GLY A 365 0.33 5.38 -0.06
N ASN A 366 0.36 4.40 0.83
CA ASN A 366 0.54 2.99 0.51
C ASN A 366 1.79 2.70 -0.33
N GLY A 367 2.88 3.45 -0.10
CA GLY A 367 4.13 3.36 -0.84
C GLY A 367 4.04 3.85 -2.29
N ARG A 368 3.01 4.64 -2.64
CA ARG A 368 2.77 5.12 -4.00
C ARG A 368 2.50 6.62 -4.03
N ILE A 369 2.85 7.24 -5.16
CA ILE A 369 2.52 8.62 -5.50
C ILE A 369 1.91 8.63 -6.89
N THR A 370 0.63 8.99 -7.02
CA THR A 370 -0.06 9.12 -8.30
C THR A 370 0.05 10.55 -8.80
N VAL A 371 0.49 10.72 -10.04
CA VAL A 371 0.71 12.00 -10.67
C VAL A 371 0.00 12.10 -12.02
N GLU A 372 -0.35 13.32 -12.40
CA GLU A 372 -0.59 13.71 -13.77
C GLU A 372 0.68 14.42 -14.27
N CYS A 373 1.36 13.81 -15.23
CA CYS A 373 2.63 14.27 -15.76
C CYS A 373 2.43 14.93 -17.14
N PRO A 374 2.75 16.22 -17.31
CA PRO A 374 2.72 16.84 -18.63
C PRO A 374 3.83 16.27 -19.53
N VAL A 375 3.52 16.14 -20.82
CA VAL A 375 4.44 15.58 -21.83
C VAL A 375 5.79 16.32 -21.85
N SER A 376 5.81 17.62 -21.56
CA SER A 376 7.00 18.47 -21.56
C SER A 376 8.09 18.07 -20.55
N ILE A 377 7.73 17.36 -19.47
CA ILE A 377 8.68 16.92 -18.43
C ILE A 377 8.81 15.40 -18.35
N ARG A 378 8.13 14.66 -19.25
CA ARG A 378 8.13 13.18 -19.27
C ARG A 378 9.53 12.59 -19.38
N SER A 379 10.45 13.25 -20.09
CA SER A 379 11.84 12.81 -20.21
C SER A 379 12.63 12.83 -18.90
N ALA A 380 12.18 13.57 -17.89
CA ALA A 380 12.84 13.63 -16.57
C ALA A 380 12.48 12.44 -15.66
N ILE A 381 11.45 11.65 -16.00
CA ILE A 381 10.95 10.54 -15.17
C ILE A 381 12.06 9.55 -14.77
N PRO A 382 12.88 9.01 -15.69
CA PRO A 382 13.88 8.01 -15.32
C PRO A 382 14.94 8.55 -14.38
N GLN A 383 15.38 9.79 -14.59
CA GLN A 383 16.40 10.43 -13.76
C GLN A 383 15.85 10.74 -12.36
N PHE A 384 14.63 11.27 -12.27
CA PHE A 384 13.97 11.52 -11.00
C PHE A 384 13.77 10.22 -10.21
N ALA A 385 13.27 9.17 -10.86
CA ALA A 385 13.05 7.87 -10.21
C ALA A 385 14.35 7.27 -9.66
N LEU A 386 15.45 7.43 -10.40
CA LEU A 386 16.78 7.00 -9.98
C LEU A 386 17.26 7.77 -8.74
N GLU A 387 17.12 9.10 -8.72
CA GLU A 387 17.52 9.94 -7.59
C GLU A 387 16.70 9.63 -6.33
N GLU A 388 15.40 9.41 -6.48
CA GLU A 388 14.49 9.12 -5.38
C GLU A 388 14.44 7.64 -4.96
N GLN A 389 15.15 6.76 -5.67
CA GLN A 389 15.10 5.31 -5.49
C GLN A 389 13.67 4.75 -5.51
N ILE A 390 12.84 5.28 -6.42
CA ILE A 390 11.47 4.83 -6.70
C ILE A 390 11.39 4.19 -8.09
N LEU A 391 10.28 3.52 -8.36
CA LEU A 391 9.99 2.85 -9.62
C LEU A 391 8.91 3.60 -10.39
N TYR A 392 8.89 3.41 -11.71
CA TYR A 392 7.85 3.92 -12.60
C TYR A 392 7.38 2.83 -13.59
N PRO A 393 6.18 2.95 -14.17
CA PRO A 393 5.58 1.86 -14.95
C PRO A 393 6.31 1.60 -16.25
N ALA A 394 6.52 0.32 -16.59
CA ALA A 394 7.05 -0.07 -17.89
C ALA A 394 6.09 0.20 -19.05
N SER A 395 4.82 0.51 -18.77
CA SER A 395 3.86 0.99 -19.78
C SER A 395 4.19 2.38 -20.31
N LEU A 396 5.08 3.15 -19.68
CA LEU A 396 5.53 4.44 -20.19
C LEU A 396 6.55 4.23 -21.32
N GLU A 397 6.09 4.41 -22.55
CA GLU A 397 6.91 4.21 -23.75
C GLU A 397 7.88 5.38 -24.01
N ASN A 398 8.90 5.14 -24.83
CA ASN A 398 9.84 6.16 -25.33
C ASN A 398 10.62 6.94 -24.24
N LEU A 399 10.77 6.34 -23.06
CA LEU A 399 11.67 6.84 -22.03
C LEU A 399 13.08 6.31 -22.27
N ILE A 400 14.08 7.17 -22.09
CA ILE A 400 15.50 6.76 -22.12
C ILE A 400 15.89 6.41 -20.68
N PRO A 401 16.22 5.14 -20.37
CA PRO A 401 16.59 4.74 -19.02
C PRO A 401 17.78 5.56 -18.51
N ALA A 402 17.70 6.00 -17.25
CA ALA A 402 18.82 6.69 -16.62
C ALA A 402 20.02 5.73 -16.47
N GLN A 403 21.21 6.18 -16.86
CA GLN A 403 22.42 5.37 -16.70
C GLN A 403 22.90 5.44 -15.26
N ASN A 404 22.85 4.32 -14.53
CA ASN A 404 23.51 4.22 -13.23
C ASN A 404 24.73 3.29 -13.29
N LYS A 405 25.88 3.82 -12.84
CA LYS A 405 27.10 3.03 -12.62
C LYS A 405 27.00 2.13 -11.38
N GLN A 406 26.14 2.47 -10.42
CA GLN A 406 25.88 1.68 -9.21
C GLN A 406 24.66 0.76 -9.39
N ARG A 407 24.87 -0.54 -9.14
CA ARG A 407 23.82 -1.57 -9.18
C ARG A 407 23.07 -1.61 -7.85
N SER A 408 22.06 -0.76 -7.66
CA SER A 408 21.09 -0.93 -6.56
C SER A 408 19.99 -1.93 -6.95
N ALA A 409 19.34 -2.55 -5.96
CA ALA A 409 18.22 -3.47 -6.21
C ALA A 409 17.07 -2.77 -6.95
N THR A 410 16.76 -1.53 -6.59
CA THR A 410 15.79 -0.67 -7.28
C THR A 410 16.08 -0.59 -8.78
N ASN A 411 17.32 -0.32 -9.17
CA ASN A 411 17.68 -0.15 -10.58
C ASN A 411 17.61 -1.48 -11.34
N VAL A 412 18.03 -2.58 -10.71
CA VAL A 412 17.91 -3.92 -11.29
C VAL A 412 16.44 -4.25 -11.52
N LEU A 413 15.57 -3.97 -10.55
CA LEU A 413 14.13 -4.18 -10.69
C LEU A 413 13.55 -3.28 -11.79
N GLN A 414 13.87 -1.99 -11.85
CA GLN A 414 13.41 -1.10 -12.92
C GLN A 414 13.84 -1.63 -14.30
N GLN A 415 15.11 -2.02 -14.46
CA GLN A 415 15.61 -2.59 -15.71
C GLN A 415 14.90 -3.89 -16.10
N LEU A 416 14.58 -4.77 -15.13
CA LEU A 416 13.79 -5.97 -15.38
C LEU A 416 12.40 -5.61 -15.92
N LEU A 417 11.72 -4.64 -15.31
CA LEU A 417 10.39 -4.19 -15.74
C LEU A 417 10.42 -3.57 -17.14
N GLU A 418 11.38 -2.67 -17.40
CA GLU A 418 11.51 -1.99 -18.69
C GLU A 418 11.91 -2.91 -19.84
N SER A 419 12.72 -3.94 -19.56
CA SER A 419 13.11 -4.92 -20.58
C SER A 419 11.92 -5.70 -21.14
N ARG A 420 10.81 -5.77 -20.38
CA ARG A 420 9.64 -6.62 -20.65
C ARG A 420 10.01 -8.08 -20.96
N ASP A 421 11.17 -8.53 -20.44
CA ASP A 421 11.59 -9.93 -20.48
C ASP A 421 10.84 -10.69 -19.38
N TYR A 422 9.60 -11.06 -19.69
CA TYR A 422 8.72 -11.75 -18.77
C TYR A 422 9.31 -13.07 -18.29
N SER A 423 10.10 -13.76 -19.12
CA SER A 423 10.77 -15.00 -18.74
C SER A 423 11.77 -14.77 -17.61
N ARG A 424 12.57 -13.72 -17.72
CA ARG A 424 13.55 -13.33 -16.70
C ARG A 424 12.90 -12.84 -15.41
N ILE A 425 11.76 -12.14 -15.48
CA ILE A 425 11.00 -11.76 -14.29
C ILE A 425 10.54 -13.03 -13.53
N ILE A 426 10.00 -14.01 -14.26
CA ILE A 426 9.59 -15.30 -13.65
C ILE A 426 10.79 -16.05 -13.07
N ASP A 427 11.95 -16.09 -13.74
CA ASP A 427 13.14 -16.75 -13.24
C ASP A 427 13.65 -16.15 -11.92
N VAL A 428 13.58 -14.82 -11.80
CA VAL A 428 13.93 -14.10 -10.56
C VAL A 428 12.95 -14.46 -9.45
N ASP A 429 11.64 -14.47 -9.73
CA ASP A 429 10.61 -14.85 -8.75
C ASP A 429 10.78 -16.31 -8.31
N GLN A 430 11.01 -17.24 -9.23
CA GLN A 430 11.26 -18.64 -8.90
C GLN A 430 12.55 -18.81 -8.06
N SER A 431 13.58 -18.01 -8.33
CA SER A 431 14.80 -18.01 -7.54
C SER A 431 14.56 -17.50 -6.13
N ALA A 432 13.79 -16.42 -5.95
CA ALA A 432 13.36 -15.95 -4.64
C ALA A 432 12.55 -17.02 -3.88
N LEU A 433 11.64 -17.73 -4.56
CA LEU A 433 10.83 -18.80 -3.97
C LEU A 433 11.70 -19.99 -3.52
N ARG A 434 12.66 -20.43 -4.33
CA ARG A 434 13.59 -21.52 -3.98
C ARG A 434 14.40 -21.18 -2.73
N GLU A 435 14.93 -19.97 -2.66
CA GLU A 435 15.71 -19.50 -1.52
C GLU A 435 14.86 -19.39 -0.25
N LEU A 436 13.62 -18.91 -0.37
CA LEU A 436 12.68 -18.85 0.75
C LEU A 436 12.31 -20.24 1.27
N ARG A 437 12.15 -21.22 0.38
CA ARG A 437 11.92 -22.63 0.75
C ARG A 437 13.11 -23.19 1.52
N ALA A 438 14.32 -22.99 0.99
CA ALA A 438 15.57 -23.42 1.62
C ALA A 438 15.73 -22.80 3.02
N SER A 439 15.44 -21.51 3.19
CA SER A 439 15.56 -20.83 4.49
C SER A 439 14.54 -21.29 5.54
N ARG A 440 13.46 -21.94 5.12
CA ARG A 440 12.38 -22.44 6.01
C ARG A 440 12.38 -23.97 6.15
N GLY A 441 13.33 -24.67 5.53
CA GLY A 441 13.38 -26.14 5.54
C GLY A 441 12.18 -26.81 4.86
N VAL A 442 11.47 -26.08 3.99
CA VAL A 442 10.34 -26.61 3.22
C VAL A 442 10.91 -27.21 1.93
N LYS A 443 10.75 -28.53 1.76
CA LYS A 443 11.15 -29.22 0.52
C LYS A 443 10.19 -28.94 -0.63
#